data_AF-A0A402AE00-F1
#
_entry.id   AF-A0A402AE00-F1
#
_cell.length_a   1.000
_cell.length_b   1.000
_cell.length_c   1.000
_cell.angle_alpha   90.00
_cell.angle_beta   90.00
_cell.angle_gamma   90.00
#
_symmetry.space_group_name_H-M   'P 1'
#
loop_
_entity.id
_entity.type
_entity.pdbx_description
1 polymer ?
#
loop_
_entity_poly.entity_id
_entity_poly.type
_entity_poly.pdbx_seq_one_letter_code
_entity_poly.pdbx_strand_id
1 'polypeptide(L)'
;MIAAVLLTFGRLADMIGRKPIFLTGLAVFIAGSALCGMAPSLLILIMARIFQGIGGAMIFAVNIAMITSAFPSNERGLALGLNAVVVSLGVSAGQLLGD
;
A
#
# COMPACT_ATOMS: atom_id res chain seq x y z
N MET A 1 -11.56 7.44 -4.46
CA MET A 1 -11.66 6.11 -3.80
C MET A 1 -10.62 5.95 -2.68
N ILE A 2 -9.34 6.27 -2.93
CA ILE A 2 -8.24 6.09 -1.96
C ILE A 2 -8.38 6.99 -0.71
N ALA A 3 -8.72 8.27 -0.83
CA ALA A 3 -8.78 9.20 0.30
C ALA A 3 -9.79 8.84 1.41
N ALA A 4 -10.99 8.35 1.06
CA ALA A 4 -12.01 7.97 2.03
C ALA A 4 -11.59 6.71 2.81
N VAL A 5 -11.03 5.73 2.10
CA VAL A 5 -10.58 4.44 2.64
C VAL A 5 -9.33 4.62 3.51
N LEU A 6 -8.41 5.52 3.12
CA LEU A 6 -7.23 5.90 3.89
C LEU A 6 -7.59 6.44 5.28
N LEU A 7 -8.60 7.31 5.38
CA LEU A 7 -9.03 7.89 6.67
C LEU A 7 -9.65 6.84 7.59
N THR A 8 -10.46 5.92 7.04
CA THR A 8 -11.09 4.85 7.82
C THR A 8 -10.05 3.84 8.32
N PHE A 9 -9.13 3.39 7.46
CA PHE A 9 -8.07 2.46 7.86
C PHE A 9 -6.97 3.13 8.70
N GLY A 10 -6.73 4.43 8.52
CA GLY A 10 -5.82 5.20 9.38
C GLY A 10 -6.31 5.23 10.83
N ARG A 11 -7.61 5.53 11.04
CA ARG A 11 -8.21 5.45 12.39
C ARG A 11 -8.22 4.04 12.94
N LEU A 12 -8.53 3.05 12.11
CA LEU A 12 -8.52 1.65 12.53
C LEU A 12 -7.10 1.20 12.93
N ALA A 13 -6.07 1.65 12.21
CA ALA A 13 -4.67 1.36 12.53
C ALA A 13 -4.19 2.05 13.81
N ASP A 14 -4.72 3.23 14.14
CA ASP A 14 -4.43 3.87 15.43
C ASP A 14 -5.12 3.15 16.60
N MET A 15 -6.23 2.41 16.38
CA MET A 15 -6.91 1.62 17.42
C MET A 15 -6.31 0.22 17.63
N ILE A 16 -6.03 -0.52 16.56
CA ILE A 16 -5.59 -1.93 16.62
C ILE A 16 -4.06 -2.06 16.51
N GLY A 17 -3.37 -0.96 16.20
CA GLY A 17 -1.94 -0.93 15.92
C GLY A 17 -1.64 -0.96 14.42
N ARG A 18 -0.55 -0.30 14.05
CA ARG A 18 -0.16 -0.06 12.65
C ARG A 18 0.35 -1.31 11.94
N LYS A 19 1.06 -2.16 12.67
CA LYS A 19 1.65 -3.41 12.17
C LYS A 19 0.62 -4.44 11.65
N PRO A 20 -0.45 -4.78 12.38
CA PRO A 20 -1.45 -5.74 11.88
C PRO A 20 -2.14 -5.22 10.61
N ILE A 21 -2.51 -3.94 10.52
CA ILE A 21 -3.15 -3.37 9.32
C ILE A 21 -2.23 -3.41 8.10
N PHE A 22 -0.94 -3.11 8.29
CA PHE A 22 0.04 -3.23 7.22
C PHE A 22 0.15 -4.67 6.70
N LEU A 23 0.19 -5.65 7.61
CA LEU A 23 0.30 -7.07 7.23
C LEU A 23 -0.97 -7.60 6.55
N THR A 24 -2.17 -7.26 7.02
CA THR A 24 -3.41 -7.63 6.33
C THR A 24 -3.52 -6.95 4.98
N GLY A 25 -3.18 -5.66 4.88
CA GLY A 25 -3.14 -4.94 3.61
C GLY A 25 -2.18 -5.59 2.61
N LEU A 26 -1.00 -5.99 3.07
CA LEU A 26 -0.01 -6.71 2.27
C LEU A 26 -0.54 -8.07 1.79
N ALA A 27 -1.16 -8.86 2.66
CA ALA A 27 -1.74 -10.14 2.30
C ALA A 27 -2.87 -9.98 1.24
N VAL A 28 -3.76 -9.00 1.44
CA VAL A 28 -4.84 -8.65 0.50
C VAL A 28 -4.29 -8.22 -0.85
N PHE A 29 -3.25 -7.39 -0.86
CA PHE A 29 -2.61 -6.91 -2.08
C PHE A 29 -1.96 -8.05 -2.87
N ILE A 30 -1.22 -8.93 -2.21
CA ILE A 30 -0.58 -10.10 -2.84
C ILE A 30 -1.64 -11.04 -3.42
N ALA A 31 -2.68 -11.36 -2.65
CA ALA A 31 -3.78 -12.20 -3.10
C ALA A 31 -4.51 -11.58 -4.30
N GLY A 32 -4.81 -10.28 -4.26
CA GLY A 32 -5.41 -9.55 -5.38
C GLY A 32 -4.53 -9.54 -6.63
N SER A 33 -3.21 -9.43 -6.47
CA SER A 33 -2.24 -9.48 -7.58
C SER A 33 -2.20 -10.85 -8.23
N ALA A 34 -2.16 -11.93 -7.42
CA ALA A 34 -2.22 -13.30 -7.93
C ALA A 34 -3.53 -13.57 -8.66
N LEU A 35 -4.66 -13.10 -8.12
CA LEU A 35 -5.97 -13.20 -8.76
C LEU A 35 -6.04 -12.44 -10.09
N CYS A 36 -5.35 -11.30 -10.21
CA CYS A 36 -5.24 -10.58 -11.48
C CYS A 36 -4.46 -11.37 -12.54
N GLY A 37 -3.38 -12.05 -12.14
CA GLY A 37 -2.58 -12.88 -13.06
C GLY A 37 -3.30 -14.14 -13.53
N MET A 38 -4.22 -14.67 -12.71
CA MET A 38 -5.01 -15.86 -13.03
C MET A 38 -6.40 -15.53 -13.60
N ALA A 39 -6.73 -14.25 -13.83
CA ALA A 39 -8.08 -13.83 -14.19
C ALA A 39 -8.47 -14.34 -15.60
N PRO A 40 -9.49 -15.22 -15.72
CA PRO A 40 -9.91 -15.76 -17.00
C PRO A 40 -10.94 -14.86 -17.72
N SER A 41 -11.43 -13.80 -17.08
CA SER A 41 -12.41 -12.88 -17.65
C SER A 41 -12.25 -11.44 -17.14
N LEU A 42 -12.71 -10.47 -17.94
CA LEU A 42 -12.64 -9.04 -17.64
C LEU A 42 -13.30 -8.69 -16.30
N LEU A 43 -14.43 -9.34 -15.99
CA LEU A 43 -15.16 -9.09 -14.74
C LEU A 43 -14.35 -9.53 -13.52
N ILE A 44 -13.70 -10.69 -13.58
CA ILE A 44 -12.83 -11.19 -12.51
C ILE A 44 -11.61 -10.27 -12.34
N LEU A 45 -11.04 -9.78 -13.44
CA LEU A 45 -9.94 -8.82 -13.42
C LEU A 45 -10.35 -7.52 -12.70
N ILE A 46 -11.53 -6.96 -13.00
CA ILE A 46 -12.02 -5.74 -12.35
C ILE A 46 -12.23 -5.96 -10.85
N MET A 47 -12.86 -7.07 -10.46
CA MET A 47 -13.07 -7.38 -9.05
C MET A 47 -11.74 -7.60 -8.31
N ALA A 48 -10.79 -8.30 -8.93
CA ALA A 48 -9.46 -8.49 -8.39
C ALA A 48 -8.70 -7.16 -8.23
N ARG A 49 -8.86 -6.21 -9.16
CA ARG A 49 -8.28 -4.86 -9.06
C ARG A 49 -8.90 -4.02 -7.96
N ILE A 50 -10.21 -4.14 -7.73
CA ILE A 50 -10.87 -3.49 -6.59
C ILE A 50 -10.29 -4.04 -5.29
N PHE A 51 -10.17 -5.36 -5.17
CA PHE A 51 -9.60 -6.01 -3.99
C PHE A 51 -8.13 -5.64 -3.77
N GLN A 52 -7.34 -5.65 -4.83
CA GLN A 52 -5.94 -5.21 -4.81
C GLN A 52 -5.83 -3.73 -4.40
N GLY A 53 -6.72 -2.87 -4.90
CA GLY A 53 -6.78 -1.45 -4.54
C GLY A 53 -7.09 -1.22 -3.06
N ILE A 54 -7.94 -2.06 -2.46
CA ILE A 54 -8.21 -2.04 -1.01
C ILE A 54 -6.94 -2.38 -0.22
N GLY A 55 -6.24 -3.46 -0.60
CA GLY A 55 -4.98 -3.85 0.04
C GLY A 55 -3.90 -2.77 -0.09
N GLY A 56 -3.78 -2.16 -1.27
CA GLY A 56 -2.87 -1.03 -1.52
C GLY A 56 -3.20 0.18 -0.64
N ALA A 57 -4.49 0.55 -0.53
CA ALA A 57 -4.92 1.66 0.32
C ALA A 57 -4.58 1.43 1.80
N MET A 58 -4.75 0.20 2.31
CA MET A 58 -4.35 -0.14 3.68
C MET A 58 -2.85 0.07 3.88
N ILE A 59 -2.00 -0.44 2.98
CA ILE A 59 -0.55 -0.30 3.05
C ILE A 59 -0.15 1.18 3.06
N PHE A 60 -0.66 1.96 2.11
CA PHE A 60 -0.35 3.39 1.99
C PHE A 60 -0.84 4.20 3.21
N ALA A 61 -1.98 3.84 3.82
CA ALA A 61 -2.51 4.51 5.01
C ALA A 61 -1.53 4.48 6.19
N VAL A 62 -0.88 3.33 6.40
CA VAL A 62 -0.01 3.13 7.56
C VAL A 62 1.47 3.33 7.26
N ASN A 63 1.89 3.38 5.99
CA ASN A 63 3.30 3.50 5.62
C ASN A 63 3.96 4.77 6.20
N ILE A 64 3.38 5.95 5.95
CA ILE A 64 3.91 7.23 6.47
C ILE A 64 3.86 7.25 8.01
N ALA A 65 2.80 6.69 8.60
CA ALA A 65 2.63 6.61 10.05
C ALA A 65 3.68 5.70 10.70
N MET A 66 4.02 4.58 10.07
CA MET A 66 5.07 3.66 10.52
C MET A 66 6.45 4.32 10.47
N ILE A 67 6.79 4.98 9.34
CA ILE A 67 8.06 5.69 9.17
C ILE A 67 8.22 6.77 10.24
N THR A 68 7.19 7.61 10.42
CA THR A 68 7.24 8.70 11.41
C THR A 68 7.26 8.23 12.87
N SER A 69 6.79 7.01 13.16
CA SER A 69 6.92 6.37 14.48
C SER A 69 8.25 5.64 14.70
N ALA A 70 8.90 5.17 13.64
CA ALA A 70 10.17 4.45 13.72
C ALA A 70 11.39 5.39 13.79
N PHE A 71 11.27 6.60 13.24
CA PHE A 71 12.36 7.58 13.19
C PHE A 71 12.12 8.77 14.14
N PRO A 72 13.18 9.27 14.81
CA PRO A 72 13.11 10.47 15.64
C PRO A 72 12.74 11.71 14.81
N SER A 73 12.14 12.72 15.45
CA SER A 73 11.56 13.89 14.79
C SER A 73 12.53 14.63 13.85
N ASN A 74 13.82 14.67 14.20
CA ASN A 74 14.88 15.31 13.42
C ASN A 74 15.21 14.56 12.10
N GLU A 75 14.92 13.27 12.02
CA GLU A 75 15.23 12.42 10.86
C GLU A 75 14.02 12.11 9.98
N ARG A 76 12.81 12.49 10.41
CA ARG A 76 11.56 12.22 9.68
C ARG A 76 11.58 12.77 8.25
N GLY A 77 12.12 13.98 8.05
CA GLY A 77 12.22 14.59 6.73
C GLY A 77 13.09 13.77 5.78
N LEU A 78 14.24 13.31 6.27
CA LEU A 78 15.15 12.44 5.51
C LEU A 78 14.49 11.08 5.22
N ALA A 79 13.87 10.46 6.22
CA ALA A 79 13.22 9.16 6.08
C ALA A 79 12.05 9.19 5.06
N LEU A 80 11.23 10.26 5.09
CA LEU A 80 10.16 10.46 4.12
C LEU A 80 10.70 10.76 2.72
N GLY A 81 11.76 11.56 2.61
CA GLY A 81 12.44 11.82 1.35
C GLY A 81 13.00 10.53 0.73
N LEU A 82 13.66 9.69 1.53
CA LEU A 82 14.17 8.40 1.08
C LEU A 82 13.04 7.46 0.64
N ASN A 83 11.92 7.45 1.36
CA ASN A 83 10.74 6.68 0.96
C ASN A 83 10.21 7.13 -0.41
N ALA A 84 10.13 8.44 -0.66
CA ALA A 84 9.70 8.98 -1.95
C ALA A 84 10.66 8.62 -3.09
N VAL A 85 11.97 8.62 -2.84
CA VAL A 85 12.98 8.17 -3.82
C VAL A 85 12.79 6.68 -4.14
N VAL A 86 12.65 5.83 -3.12
CA VAL A 86 12.43 4.38 -3.30
C VAL A 86 11.15 4.10 -4.07
N VAL A 87 10.05 4.81 -3.77
CA VAL A 87 8.78 4.67 -4.50
C VAL A 87 8.94 5.08 -5.96
N SER A 88 9.60 6.22 -6.23
CA SER A 88 9.83 6.70 -7.59
C SER A 88 10.67 5.70 -8.41
N LEU A 89 11.76 5.20 -7.82
CA LEU A 89 12.59 4.17 -8.45
C LEU A 89 11.82 2.88 -8.71
N GLY A 90 10.97 2.45 -7.77
CA GLY A 90 10.13 1.27 -7.92
C GLY A 90 9.12 1.42 -9.08
N VAL A 91 8.48 2.58 -9.22
CA VAL A 91 7.57 2.86 -10.33
C VAL A 91 8.31 2.85 -11.67
N SER A 92 9.48 3.49 -11.75
CA SER A 92 10.31 3.51 -12.96
C SER A 92 10.80 2.11 -13.34
N ALA A 93 11.30 1.33 -12.37
CA ALA A 93 11.73 -0.04 -12.61
C ALA A 93 10.56 -0.96 -13.02
N GLY A 94 9.37 -0.74 -12.43
CA GLY A 94 8.16 -1.50 -12.78
C GLY A 94 7.69 -1.25 -14.22
N GLN A 95 7.83 -0.03 -14.74
CA GLN A 95 7.54 0.28 -16.14
C GLN A 95 8.53 -0.41 -17.08
N LEU A 96 9.83 -0.35 -16.76
CA LEU A 96 10.89 -0.98 -17.58
C LEU A 96 10.79 -2.50 -17.69
N LEU A 97 10.23 -3.18 -16.68
CA LEU A 97 10.05 -4.64 -16.68
C LEU A 97 8.68 -5.07 -17.23
N GLY A 98 7.76 -4.13 -17.42
CA GLY A 98 6.37 -4.39 -17.81
C GLY A 98 6.07 -4.23 -19.30
N ASP A 99 6.93 -3.51 -20.04
CA ASP A 99 6.91 -3.38 -21.50
C ASP A 99 7.76 -4.48 -22.16
#